data_AF-A0A241W3V2-F1
#
_entry.id   AF-A0A241W3V2-F1
#
_cell.length_a   1.000
_cell.length_b   1.000
_cell.length_c   1.000
_cell.angle_alpha   90.00
_cell.angle_beta   90.00
_cell.angle_gamma   90.00
#
_symmetry.space_group_name_H-M   'P 1'
#
loop_
_entity.id
_entity.type
_entity.pdbx_description
1 polymer ?
#
loop_
_entity_poly.entity_id
_entity_poly.type
_entity_poly.pdbx_seq_one_letter_code
_entity_poly.pdbx_strand_id
1 'polypeptide(L)'
;MKTGKAPFVSSDDLTATIKHLDGLNSLRNKSILLFSHYLGLRAKEMAALKIGDVYDIKNRRVKEVIRLLAAYTKGGKFREVFLMDDDARSVIQSYISKERPMDADAPLFLSQKGGAFSANTMQRAIGKLYKNAGINASSHSGRRSFATHLIRNGADIYSVQQLMGHSSIQTTQEYFATDPNHLMQVVKRLKI
;
A
#
# COMPACT_ATOMS: atom_id res chain seq x y z
N MET A 1 23.23 12.17 9.38
CA MET A 1 22.00 12.03 10.19
C MET A 1 20.76 12.18 9.31
N LYS A 2 19.99 11.10 9.10
CA LYS A 2 18.56 11.07 8.70
C LYS A 2 18.09 9.61 8.71
N THR A 3 18.23 8.96 9.86
CA THR A 3 17.77 7.58 10.14
C THR A 3 16.48 7.59 10.96
N GLY A 4 15.54 8.48 10.60
CA GLY A 4 14.20 8.46 11.18
C GLY A 4 13.35 7.42 10.45
N LYS A 5 13.01 6.31 11.11
CA LYS A 5 12.07 5.31 10.57
C LYS A 5 10.76 6.01 10.18
N ALA A 6 10.18 5.69 9.02
CA ALA A 6 8.92 6.27 8.57
C ALA A 6 7.83 6.06 9.65
N PRO A 7 7.09 7.08 10.10
CA PRO A 7 6.11 6.94 11.19
C PRO A 7 5.03 5.90 10.90
N PHE A 8 4.55 5.19 11.92
CA PHE A 8 3.36 4.35 11.83
C PHE A 8 2.12 5.25 11.68
N VAL A 9 1.16 4.83 10.87
CA VAL A 9 -0.12 5.52 10.65
C VAL A 9 -1.22 4.60 11.13
N SER A 10 -1.95 5.01 12.15
CA SER A 10 -3.06 4.24 12.70
C SER A 10 -4.25 4.19 11.73
N SER A 11 -5.21 3.30 11.98
CA SER A 11 -6.48 3.29 11.23
C SER A 11 -7.23 4.63 11.37
N ASP A 12 -7.14 5.28 12.52
CA ASP A 12 -7.75 6.60 12.76
C ASP A 12 -7.05 7.69 11.95
N ASP A 13 -5.71 7.69 11.92
CA ASP A 13 -4.94 8.62 11.09
C ASP A 13 -5.20 8.42 9.59
N LEU A 14 -5.29 7.17 9.14
CA LEU A 14 -5.66 6.86 7.76
C LEU A 14 -7.07 7.39 7.45
N THR A 15 -8.02 7.15 8.36
CA THR A 15 -9.40 7.62 8.22
C THR A 15 -9.46 9.15 8.19
N ALA A 16 -8.74 9.83 9.08
CA ALA A 16 -8.62 11.29 9.10
C ALA A 16 -7.99 11.81 7.79
N THR A 17 -6.95 11.14 7.29
CA THR A 17 -6.33 11.49 6.00
C THR A 17 -7.33 11.38 4.86
N ILE A 18 -8.09 10.28 4.79
CA ILE A 18 -9.10 10.04 3.76
C ILE A 18 -10.23 11.06 3.84
N LYS A 19 -10.69 11.43 5.05
CA LYS A 19 -11.72 12.46 5.25
C LYS A 19 -11.27 13.85 4.79
N HIS A 20 -9.97 14.12 4.81
CA HIS A 20 -9.40 15.38 4.35
C HIS A 20 -9.17 15.42 2.82
N LEU A 21 -9.50 14.36 2.09
CA LEU A 21 -9.39 14.35 0.64
C LEU A 21 -10.59 15.06 0.01
N ASP A 22 -10.31 16.06 -0.81
CA ASP A 22 -11.31 16.82 -1.54
C ASP A 22 -10.96 16.96 -3.03
N GLY A 23 -11.90 17.52 -3.78
CA GLY A 23 -11.74 17.89 -5.18
C GLY A 23 -11.63 16.72 -6.17
N LEU A 24 -11.20 17.07 -7.39
CA LEU A 24 -11.24 16.22 -8.58
C LEU A 24 -10.42 14.93 -8.48
N ASN A 25 -9.43 14.88 -7.58
CA ASN A 25 -8.51 13.74 -7.46
C ASN A 25 -8.73 12.92 -6.18
N SER A 26 -9.81 13.16 -5.44
CA SER A 26 -10.07 12.54 -4.14
C SER A 26 -10.13 11.02 -4.21
N LEU A 27 -10.84 10.45 -5.20
CA LEU A 27 -10.97 9.01 -5.43
C LEU A 27 -9.64 8.34 -5.81
N ARG A 28 -8.86 8.97 -6.71
CA ARG A 28 -7.48 8.57 -6.99
C ARG A 28 -6.62 8.55 -5.73
N ASN A 29 -6.62 9.64 -4.98
CA ASN A 29 -5.77 9.81 -3.80
C ASN A 29 -6.16 8.81 -2.69
N LYS A 30 -7.46 8.56 -2.51
CA LYS A 30 -7.97 7.53 -1.60
C LYS A 30 -7.48 6.15 -2.02
N SER A 31 -7.56 5.83 -3.31
CA SER A 31 -7.04 4.57 -3.85
C SER A 31 -5.53 4.42 -3.60
N ILE A 32 -4.73 5.46 -3.84
CA ILE A 32 -3.28 5.43 -3.56
C ILE A 32 -2.99 5.08 -2.09
N LEU A 33 -3.73 5.68 -1.14
CA LEU A 33 -3.58 5.37 0.28
C LEU A 33 -3.96 3.92 0.59
N LEU A 34 -5.07 3.42 0.03
CA LEU A 34 -5.51 2.04 0.22
C LEU A 34 -4.50 1.03 -0.31
N PHE A 35 -3.92 1.25 -1.50
CA PHE A 35 -2.84 0.40 -2.02
C PHE A 35 -1.62 0.39 -1.08
N SER A 36 -1.28 1.53 -0.48
CA SER A 36 -0.16 1.59 0.47
C SER A 36 -0.43 0.78 1.74
N HIS A 37 -1.65 0.85 2.27
CA HIS A 37 -2.03 0.29 3.58
C HIS A 37 -2.52 -1.16 3.52
N TYR A 38 -3.14 -1.60 2.42
CA TYR A 38 -3.68 -2.96 2.27
C TYR A 38 -2.78 -3.89 1.46
N LEU A 39 -1.87 -3.36 0.64
CA LEU A 39 -0.96 -4.15 -0.20
C LEU A 39 0.53 -3.91 0.12
N GLY A 40 0.82 -2.96 1.01
CA GLY A 40 2.18 -2.62 1.40
C GLY A 40 3.04 -2.14 0.23
N LEU A 41 2.47 -1.57 -0.84
CA LEU A 41 3.23 -1.24 -2.04
C LEU A 41 4.21 -0.08 -1.81
N ARG A 42 5.36 -0.13 -2.49
CA ARG A 42 6.27 1.01 -2.59
C ARG A 42 5.67 2.05 -3.54
N ALA A 43 6.01 3.32 -3.34
CA ALA A 43 5.61 4.39 -4.26
C ALA A 43 6.01 4.12 -5.71
N LYS A 44 7.19 3.53 -5.96
CA LYS A 44 7.61 3.15 -7.31
C LYS A 44 6.78 2.03 -7.93
N GLU A 45 6.31 1.09 -7.10
CA GLU A 45 5.47 -0.03 -7.55
C GLU A 45 4.10 0.54 -7.93
N MET A 46 3.50 1.37 -7.07
CA MET A 46 2.24 2.06 -7.37
C MET A 46 2.33 2.95 -8.62
N ALA A 47 3.44 3.68 -8.78
CA ALA A 47 3.64 4.55 -9.93
C ALA A 47 3.75 3.80 -11.27
N ALA A 48 4.15 2.53 -11.24
CA ALA A 48 4.36 1.71 -12.43
C ALA A 48 3.15 0.83 -12.80
N LEU A 49 2.16 0.69 -11.90
CA LEU A 49 0.98 -0.12 -12.16
C LEU A 49 0.19 0.40 -13.37
N LYS A 50 -0.26 -0.54 -14.20
CA LYS A 50 -1.22 -0.32 -15.27
C LYS A 50 -2.60 -0.82 -14.87
N ILE A 51 -3.63 -0.42 -15.61
CA ILE A 51 -5.00 -0.86 -15.35
C ILE A 51 -5.11 -2.38 -15.47
N GLY A 52 -4.50 -2.99 -16.50
CA GLY A 52 -4.53 -4.44 -16.71
C GLY A 52 -3.88 -5.25 -15.58
N ASP A 53 -2.99 -4.64 -14.78
CA ASP A 53 -2.39 -5.32 -13.62
C ASP A 53 -3.40 -5.53 -12.48
N VAL A 54 -4.36 -4.61 -12.34
CA VAL A 54 -5.30 -4.55 -11.20
C VAL A 54 -6.72 -4.89 -11.59
N TYR A 55 -7.12 -4.61 -12.83
CA TYR A 55 -8.49 -4.66 -13.28
C TYR A 55 -8.67 -5.70 -14.37
N ASP A 56 -9.68 -6.55 -14.20
CA ASP A 56 -10.16 -7.42 -15.25
C ASP A 56 -11.20 -6.67 -16.08
N ILE A 57 -10.79 -6.16 -17.24
CA ILE A 57 -11.65 -5.40 -18.14
C ILE A 57 -12.82 -6.25 -18.64
N LYS A 58 -12.59 -7.54 -18.91
CA LYS A 58 -13.63 -8.44 -19.44
C LYS A 58 -14.73 -8.67 -18.41
N ASN A 59 -14.34 -8.98 -17.17
CA ASN A 59 -15.27 -9.24 -16.08
C ASN A 59 -15.68 -7.97 -15.31
N ARG A 60 -15.18 -6.80 -15.73
CA ARG A 60 -15.42 -5.49 -15.12
C ARG A 60 -15.25 -5.47 -13.60
N ARG A 61 -14.18 -6.10 -13.11
CA ARG A 61 -13.92 -6.22 -11.67
C ARG A 61 -12.45 -6.03 -11.31
N VAL A 62 -12.20 -5.46 -10.13
CA VAL A 62 -10.88 -5.45 -9.50
C VAL A 62 -10.45 -6.87 -9.16
N LYS A 63 -9.19 -7.20 -9.46
CA LYS A 63 -8.58 -8.50 -9.16
C LYS A 63 -8.24 -8.58 -7.66
N GLU A 64 -8.47 -9.75 -7.07
CA GLU A 64 -8.02 -10.06 -5.70
C GLU A 64 -6.52 -10.30 -5.64
N VAL A 65 -5.94 -10.84 -6.70
CA VAL A 65 -4.52 -11.11 -6.82
C VAL A 65 -3.92 -10.17 -7.86
N ILE A 66 -2.99 -9.33 -7.43
CA ILE A 66 -2.26 -8.39 -8.29
C ILE A 66 -0.82 -8.88 -8.41
N ARG A 67 -0.38 -9.12 -9.64
CA ARG A 67 1.00 -9.53 -9.95
C ARG A 67 1.85 -8.29 -10.16
N LEU A 68 2.81 -8.04 -9.27
CA LEU A 68 3.80 -7.00 -9.47
C LEU A 68 4.95 -7.55 -10.32
N LEU A 69 5.11 -7.00 -11.52
CA LEU A 69 6.16 -7.40 -12.44
C LEU A 69 7.55 -7.06 -11.88
N ALA A 70 8.55 -7.86 -12.25
CA ALA A 70 9.94 -7.64 -11.90
C ALA A 70 10.43 -6.21 -12.21
N ALA A 71 9.99 -5.65 -13.35
CA ALA A 71 10.31 -4.28 -13.76
C ALA A 71 9.86 -3.21 -12.73
N TYR A 72 8.84 -3.52 -11.94
CA TYR A 72 8.24 -2.57 -10.99
C TYR A 72 8.92 -2.65 -9.61
N THR A 73 9.50 -3.79 -9.25
CA THR A 73 10.04 -4.06 -7.91
C THR A 73 11.51 -3.69 -7.78
N LYS A 74 12.00 -3.45 -6.55
CA LYS A 74 13.43 -3.21 -6.32
C LYS A 74 14.12 -4.58 -6.32
N GLY A 75 15.03 -4.81 -7.27
CA GLY A 75 15.76 -6.07 -7.39
C GLY A 75 15.19 -7.08 -8.40
N GLY A 76 14.21 -6.69 -9.23
CA GLY A 76 13.82 -7.48 -10.40
C GLY A 76 13.06 -8.76 -10.08
N LYS A 77 12.34 -8.83 -8.94
CA LYS A 77 11.59 -10.03 -8.53
C LYS A 77 10.10 -9.83 -8.70
N PHE A 78 9.43 -10.85 -9.24
CA PHE A 78 7.98 -10.92 -9.23
C PHE A 78 7.47 -11.16 -7.81
N ARG A 79 6.33 -10.56 -7.46
CA ARG A 79 5.59 -10.91 -6.24
C ARG A 79 4.10 -10.67 -6.44
N GLU A 80 3.30 -11.49 -5.80
CA GLU A 80 1.85 -11.29 -5.73
C GLU A 80 1.50 -10.51 -4.47
N VAL A 81 0.47 -9.66 -4.58
CA VAL A 81 -0.17 -9.00 -3.45
C VAL A 81 -1.67 -9.25 -3.51
N PHE A 82 -2.29 -9.28 -2.33
CA PHE A 82 -3.63 -9.81 -2.13
C PHE A 82 -4.55 -8.71 -1.61
N LEU A 83 -5.43 -8.21 -2.48
CA LEU A 83 -6.41 -7.18 -2.14
C LEU A 83 -7.71 -7.83 -1.66
N MET A 84 -7.70 -8.27 -0.41
CA MET A 84 -8.78 -9.09 0.17
C MET A 84 -9.86 -8.28 0.89
N ASP A 85 -9.61 -7.00 1.17
CA ASP A 85 -10.55 -6.12 1.84
C ASP A 85 -11.62 -5.59 0.87
N ASP A 86 -12.90 -5.88 1.16
CA ASP A 86 -14.03 -5.58 0.28
C ASP A 86 -14.28 -4.07 0.11
N ASP A 87 -14.14 -3.30 1.20
CA ASP A 87 -14.30 -1.85 1.16
C ASP A 87 -13.20 -1.19 0.32
N ALA A 88 -11.95 -1.63 0.50
CA ALA A 88 -10.83 -1.18 -0.32
C ALA A 88 -11.04 -1.51 -1.80
N ARG A 89 -11.47 -2.75 -2.11
CA ARG A 89 -11.80 -3.16 -3.48
C ARG A 89 -12.91 -2.31 -4.08
N SER A 90 -13.97 -2.04 -3.34
CA SER A 90 -15.11 -1.22 -3.78
C SER A 90 -14.67 0.21 -4.14
N VAL A 91 -13.82 0.82 -3.31
CA VAL A 91 -13.28 2.16 -3.60
C VAL A 91 -12.39 2.15 -4.85
N ILE A 92 -11.50 1.17 -4.97
CA ILE A 92 -10.58 1.04 -6.12
C ILE A 92 -11.39 0.77 -7.41
N GLN A 93 -12.42 -0.06 -7.32
CA GLN A 93 -13.37 -0.30 -8.41
C GLN A 93 -14.05 1.00 -8.85
N SER A 94 -14.55 1.79 -7.91
CA SER A 94 -15.17 3.09 -8.20
C SER A 94 -14.17 4.04 -8.87
N TYR A 95 -12.91 4.07 -8.43
CA TYR A 95 -11.88 4.90 -9.04
C TYR A 95 -11.63 4.49 -10.50
N ILE A 96 -11.38 3.20 -10.75
CA ILE A 96 -11.07 2.68 -12.09
C ILE A 96 -12.26 2.90 -13.03
N SER A 97 -13.48 2.57 -12.61
CA SER A 97 -14.67 2.72 -13.44
C SER A 97 -15.03 4.17 -13.78
N LYS A 98 -14.74 5.14 -12.90
CA LYS A 98 -15.15 6.55 -13.08
C LYS A 98 -14.09 7.44 -13.69
N GLU A 99 -12.80 7.19 -13.41
CA GLU A 99 -11.71 8.13 -13.72
C GLU A 99 -10.65 7.56 -14.68
N ARG A 100 -10.78 6.30 -15.08
CA ARG A 100 -9.79 5.64 -15.95
C ARG A 100 -10.40 5.15 -17.26
N PRO A 101 -9.65 5.22 -18.37
CA PRO A 101 -10.06 4.55 -19.60
C PRO A 101 -10.05 3.03 -19.40
N MET A 102 -10.92 2.29 -20.09
CA MET A 102 -10.89 0.81 -20.12
C MET A 102 -9.80 0.31 -21.07
N ASP A 103 -8.56 0.72 -20.80
CA ASP A 103 -7.36 0.36 -21.55
C ASP A 103 -6.37 -0.33 -20.60
N ALA A 104 -6.04 -1.59 -20.88
CA ALA A 104 -5.17 -2.39 -20.02
C ALA A 104 -3.76 -1.79 -19.89
N ASP A 105 -3.27 -1.07 -20.91
CA ASP A 105 -1.92 -0.51 -20.93
C ASP A 105 -1.83 0.89 -20.33
N ALA A 106 -2.97 1.54 -20.10
CA ALA A 106 -3.00 2.86 -19.47
C ALA A 106 -2.47 2.80 -18.03
N PRO A 107 -1.75 3.84 -17.57
CA PRO A 107 -1.30 3.92 -16.19
C PRO A 107 -2.48 3.88 -15.23
N LEU A 108 -2.36 3.13 -14.13
CA LEU A 108 -3.41 3.08 -13.12
C LEU A 108 -3.61 4.44 -12.47
N PHE A 109 -2.52 5.11 -12.09
CA PHE A 109 -2.56 6.43 -11.45
C PHE A 109 -1.97 7.51 -12.35
N LEU A 110 -2.78 8.53 -12.64
CA LEU A 110 -2.31 9.72 -13.36
C LEU A 110 -1.88 10.82 -12.39
N SER A 111 -0.75 11.45 -12.73
CA SER A 111 -0.31 12.70 -12.12
C SER A 111 -1.23 13.86 -12.51
N GLN A 112 -1.06 15.01 -11.86
CA GLN A 112 -1.79 16.24 -12.19
C GLN A 112 -1.55 16.73 -13.62
N LYS A 113 -0.47 16.28 -14.28
CA LYS A 113 -0.15 16.62 -15.67
C LYS A 113 -0.76 15.64 -16.69
N GLY A 114 -1.60 14.70 -16.26
CA GLY A 114 -2.26 13.71 -17.13
C GLY A 114 -1.40 12.51 -17.53
N GLY A 115 -0.07 12.57 -17.37
CA GLY A 115 0.83 11.42 -17.53
C GLY A 115 0.93 10.55 -16.26
N ALA A 116 1.58 9.39 -16.38
CA ALA A 116 1.88 8.51 -15.23
C ALA A 116 2.67 9.24 -14.14
N PHE A 117 2.51 8.81 -12.89
CA PHE A 117 3.42 9.24 -11.84
C PHE A 117 4.84 8.70 -12.09
N SER A 118 5.86 9.48 -11.75
CA SER A 118 7.18 8.91 -11.46
C SER A 118 7.21 8.46 -10.01
N ALA A 119 8.17 7.60 -9.66
CA ALA A 119 8.36 7.18 -8.27
C ALA A 119 8.47 8.40 -7.32
N ASN A 120 9.27 9.41 -7.71
CA ASN A 120 9.48 10.60 -6.90
C ASN A 120 8.22 11.47 -6.76
N THR A 121 7.42 11.61 -7.83
CA THR A 121 6.18 12.40 -7.73
C THR A 121 5.09 11.66 -6.98
N MET A 122 5.03 10.32 -7.05
CA MET A 122 4.16 9.50 -6.20
C MET A 122 4.54 9.64 -4.72
N GLN A 123 5.83 9.56 -4.39
CA GLN A 123 6.30 9.73 -3.01
C GLN A 123 5.89 11.10 -2.43
N ARG A 124 6.11 12.17 -3.21
CA ARG A 124 5.71 13.54 -2.84
C ARG A 124 4.21 13.69 -2.71
N ALA A 125 3.43 13.08 -3.62
CA ALA A 125 1.98 13.12 -3.56
C ALA A 125 1.47 12.51 -2.24
N ILE A 126 1.91 11.29 -1.91
CA ILE A 126 1.50 10.61 -0.66
C ILE A 126 1.89 11.42 0.57
N GLY A 127 3.12 11.95 0.62
CA GLY A 127 3.56 12.81 1.73
C GLY A 127 2.69 14.07 1.87
N LYS A 128 2.27 14.66 0.75
CA LYS A 128 1.35 15.81 0.74
C LYS A 128 -0.04 15.44 1.28
N LEU A 129 -0.57 14.26 0.95
CA LEU A 129 -1.87 13.79 1.48
C LEU A 129 -1.86 13.75 3.01
N TYR A 130 -0.83 13.13 3.60
CA TYR A 130 -0.69 13.09 5.07
C TYR A 130 -0.47 14.48 5.66
N LYS A 131 0.41 15.28 5.06
CA LYS A 131 0.68 16.65 5.53
C LYS A 131 -0.58 17.51 5.57
N ASN A 132 -1.41 17.43 4.53
CA ASN A 132 -2.66 18.19 4.47
C ASN A 132 -3.62 17.81 5.60
N ALA A 133 -3.63 16.54 6.01
CA ALA A 133 -4.41 16.07 7.14
C ALA A 133 -3.74 16.31 8.51
N GLY A 134 -2.62 17.04 8.57
CA GLY A 134 -1.87 17.29 9.81
C GLY A 134 -1.07 16.09 10.33
N ILE A 135 -0.92 15.04 9.54
CA ILE A 135 -0.28 13.79 9.96
C ILE A 135 1.18 13.77 9.48
N ASN A 136 2.11 13.57 10.41
CA ASN A 136 3.52 13.41 10.08
C ASN A 136 3.79 12.00 9.55
N ALA A 137 3.67 11.82 8.24
CA ALA A 137 3.91 10.54 7.58
C ALA A 137 4.52 10.72 6.19
N SER A 138 5.05 9.62 5.66
CA SER A 138 5.70 9.57 4.35
C SER A 138 5.09 8.49 3.47
N SER A 139 5.55 8.40 2.22
CA SER A 139 5.18 7.31 1.32
C SER A 139 5.48 5.90 1.83
N HIS A 140 6.38 5.75 2.80
CA HIS A 140 6.69 4.46 3.44
C HIS A 140 5.83 4.16 4.67
N SER A 141 5.08 5.15 5.18
CA SER A 141 4.32 5.00 6.42
C SER A 141 3.13 4.05 6.28
N GLY A 142 2.37 4.10 5.18
CA GLY A 142 1.29 3.13 4.93
C GLY A 142 1.82 1.71 4.79
N ARG A 143 2.93 1.56 4.05
CA ARG A 143 3.64 0.29 3.91
C ARG A 143 4.17 -0.27 5.25
N ARG A 144 4.68 0.59 6.14
CA ARG A 144 5.05 0.18 7.50
C ARG A 144 3.84 -0.28 8.28
N SER A 145 2.74 0.46 8.17
CA SER A 145 1.48 0.15 8.88
C SER A 145 0.95 -1.21 8.45
N PHE A 146 0.94 -1.52 7.15
CA PHE A 146 0.64 -2.85 6.62
C PHE A 146 1.50 -3.95 7.28
N ALA A 147 2.83 -3.81 7.30
CA ALA A 147 3.71 -4.78 7.93
C ALA A 147 3.41 -4.94 9.43
N THR A 148 3.24 -3.82 10.15
CA THR A 148 2.90 -3.84 11.58
C THR A 148 1.55 -4.51 11.83
N HIS A 149 0.54 -4.30 10.99
CA HIS A 149 -0.76 -4.96 11.10
C HIS A 149 -0.65 -6.47 10.91
N LEU A 150 0.09 -6.95 9.90
CA LEU A 150 0.30 -8.38 9.70
C LEU A 150 0.94 -9.04 10.93
N ILE A 151 1.97 -8.40 11.47
CA ILE A 151 2.71 -8.90 12.64
C ILE A 151 1.83 -8.94 13.88
N ARG A 152 1.07 -7.86 14.13
CA ARG A 152 0.13 -7.79 15.27
C ARG A 152 -0.96 -8.86 15.18
N ASN A 153 -1.38 -9.22 13.97
CA ASN A 153 -2.32 -10.32 13.74
C ASN A 153 -1.66 -11.71 13.79
N GLY A 154 -0.34 -11.78 13.98
CA GLY A 154 0.40 -13.02 14.17
C GLY A 154 0.83 -13.71 12.88
N ALA A 155 0.93 -12.97 11.77
CA ALA A 155 1.64 -13.46 10.59
C ALA A 155 3.10 -13.73 10.96
N ASP A 156 3.70 -14.78 10.38
CA ASP A 156 5.11 -15.09 10.59
C ASP A 156 6.02 -14.16 9.76
N ILE A 157 7.29 -14.09 10.16
CA ILE A 157 8.25 -13.15 9.59
C ILE A 157 8.56 -13.41 8.11
N TYR A 158 8.48 -14.67 7.67
CA TYR A 158 8.72 -15.03 6.27
C TYR A 158 7.53 -14.62 5.41
N SER A 159 6.30 -14.85 5.87
CA SER A 159 5.09 -14.35 5.19
C SER A 159 5.12 -12.84 5.03
N VAL A 160 5.47 -12.10 6.10
CA VAL A 160 5.62 -10.64 6.02
C VAL A 160 6.75 -10.28 5.04
N GLN A 161 7.91 -10.93 5.10
CA GLN A 161 9.02 -10.65 4.16
C GLN A 161 8.61 -10.81 2.70
N GLN A 162 7.87 -11.87 2.36
CA GLN A 162 7.37 -12.12 0.99
C GLN A 162 6.35 -11.06 0.57
N LEU A 163 5.36 -10.78 1.42
CA LEU A 163 4.34 -9.76 1.18
C LEU A 163 4.89 -8.33 1.12
N MET A 164 6.06 -8.09 1.72
CA MET A 164 6.77 -6.84 1.56
C MET A 164 7.68 -6.85 0.33
N GLY A 165 8.14 -8.01 -0.13
CA GLY A 165 9.20 -8.12 -1.14
C GLY A 165 10.52 -7.55 -0.62
N HIS A 166 10.92 -7.92 0.60
CA HIS A 166 12.24 -7.59 1.16
C HIS A 166 13.26 -8.66 0.75
N SER A 167 14.40 -8.23 0.22
CA SER A 167 15.49 -9.13 -0.17
C SER A 167 16.24 -9.72 1.03
N SER A 168 16.17 -9.07 2.18
CA SER A 168 16.75 -9.54 3.45
C SER A 168 15.68 -9.57 4.53
N ILE A 169 15.71 -10.62 5.34
CA ILE A 169 14.85 -10.75 6.52
C ILE A 169 15.18 -9.69 7.58
N GLN A 170 16.41 -9.18 7.60
CA GLN A 170 16.86 -8.17 8.58
C GLN A 170 16.03 -6.88 8.50
N THR A 171 15.61 -6.48 7.29
CA THR A 171 14.69 -5.35 7.09
C THR A 171 13.29 -5.64 7.66
N THR A 172 12.88 -6.91 7.69
CA THR A 172 11.60 -7.32 8.28
C THR A 172 11.68 -7.51 9.79
N GLN A 173 12.83 -7.96 10.32
CA GLN A 173 13.10 -8.13 11.75
C GLN A 173 12.87 -6.82 12.53
N GLU A 174 13.18 -5.67 11.92
CA GLU A 174 12.92 -4.35 12.50
C GLU A 174 11.44 -4.11 12.89
N TYR A 175 10.50 -4.91 12.38
CA TYR A 175 9.07 -4.80 12.69
C TYR A 175 8.56 -5.85 13.69
N PHE A 176 9.30 -6.94 13.92
CA PHE A 176 8.82 -8.11 14.69
C PHE A 176 9.02 -8.00 16.21
N ALA A 177 10.07 -7.30 16.64
CA ALA A 177 10.53 -7.41 18.02
C ALA A 177 10.72 -6.04 18.65
N THR A 178 9.67 -5.51 19.31
CA THR A 178 9.78 -4.56 20.44
C THR A 178 8.51 -4.43 21.29
N ASP A 179 7.37 -5.09 20.98
CA ASP A 179 6.10 -4.87 21.72
C ASP A 179 5.84 -6.00 22.75
N PRO A 180 5.96 -5.74 24.07
CA PRO A 180 5.69 -6.73 25.11
C PRO A 180 4.27 -7.32 25.05
N ASN A 181 3.29 -6.56 24.55
CA ASN A 181 1.93 -7.07 24.40
C ASN A 181 1.84 -8.17 23.33
N HIS A 182 2.62 -8.04 22.26
CA HIS A 182 2.69 -9.07 21.22
C HIS A 182 3.31 -10.36 21.78
N LEU A 183 4.40 -10.24 22.55
CA LEU A 183 5.02 -11.40 23.20
C LEU A 183 4.05 -12.10 24.16
N MET A 184 3.29 -11.33 24.96
CA MET A 184 2.25 -11.89 25.82
C MET A 184 1.16 -12.63 25.02
N GLN A 185 0.71 -12.08 23.88
CA GLN A 185 -0.29 -12.73 23.03
C GLN A 185 0.23 -14.03 22.40
N VAL A 186 1.51 -14.08 22.01
CA VAL A 186 2.13 -15.32 21.52
C VAL A 186 2.10 -16.40 22.59
N VAL A 187 2.47 -16.07 23.84
CA VAL A 187 2.42 -17.01 24.97
C VAL A 187 0.98 -17.46 25.27
N LYS A 188 0.00 -16.54 25.23
CA LYS A 188 -1.44 -16.88 25.43
C LYS A 188 -2.00 -17.91 24.44
N ARG A 189 -1.37 -18.08 23.27
CA ARG A 189 -1.81 -19.06 22.26
C ARG A 189 -1.35 -20.49 22.56
N LEU A 190 -0.50 -20.69 23.57
CA LEU A 190 -0.12 -22.04 24.02
C LEU A 190 -1.37 -22.77 24.52
N LYS A 191 -1.71 -23.87 23.84
CA LYS A 191 -2.66 -24.87 24.32
C LYS A 191 -1.87 -26.15 24.54
N ILE A 192 -1.65 -26.48 25.81
CA ILE A 192 -1.00 -27.72 26.25
C ILE A 192 -2.09 -28.60 26.84
#